data_AF-A0A3L7NQ85-F1
#
_entry.id   AF-A0A3L7NQ85-F1
#
_cell.length_a   1.000
_cell.length_b   1.000
_cell.length_c   1.000
_cell.angle_alpha   90.00
_cell.angle_beta   90.00
_cell.angle_gamma   90.00
#
_symmetry.space_group_name_H-M   'P 1'
#
loop_
_entity.id
_entity.type
_entity.pdbx_description
1 polymer ?
#
loop_
_entity_poly.entity_id
_entity_poly.type
_entity_poly.pdbx_seq_one_letter_code
_entity_poly.pdbx_strand_id
1 'polypeptide(L)'
;MSSLPAILPSDIRWAARLQMCIGVFSLILGGATWPLWWPVGEFPVIPWFRSLISAPLSFERGLAIGLVISSVVMAVLAARQWVRADAERTQSGRPLYGGLRCVSAVWLACLAGSVLLDQQRFQVWAWEFFWLTMFLNLASPRVARSCCRVLVIGIYFYSAISKIDFGFVQAQGPWLWQGLQRAIGIESKSWGGAPTLWMLAFPLGELLAAGLLSVQRTWRWGIFASWVMHGTLLLTLGPLGWNQKPGVLLWNVFFLITVPMIFREPMTVDSGFYGEGPNPLRFTISDRLCRIAVLGLSLWPALEVVGLCDHWPAWAVYSSRPEIVTIEVPEEQVGKLPASLQTHIGPPQPLSSRRPISIDHWSFEQRHCPIYPNARYRLAVARSLEDRYGVHLRVTEQSPPARWTGIRQVIEVTDLAATLDRRFWFNTRARVDNAQGTITFGDRMIALTAQWAVAGYAIAVLFSVRQRSGERPSRSVAFFWTAGLVGLAVHMVCAFHFLHHWSHSAALKHTALRTFEVTGWSWAGGLYINYAFLLFWIWEAVRLWRESLGLAPVASLRWRRLVHSVFLFMMFNATVVFGPWHWTVAAVAFGLVWLCLVKSATAHSVVLDGLSTPQPPAGDQLG
;
A
#
# COMPACT_ATOMS: atom_id res chain seq x y z
N MET A 1 -21.86 7.51 32.50
CA MET A 1 -20.96 6.52 31.87
C MET A 1 -21.77 5.65 30.94
N SER A 2 -21.74 5.95 29.63
CA SER A 2 -22.58 5.33 28.60
C SER A 2 -21.99 3.99 28.15
N SER A 3 -22.71 2.89 28.36
CA SER A 3 -22.34 1.56 27.87
C SER A 3 -22.39 1.54 26.33
N LEU A 4 -21.22 1.43 25.71
CA LEU A 4 -21.09 1.13 24.28
C LEU A 4 -21.63 -0.30 24.02
N PRO A 5 -22.15 -0.58 22.82
CA PRO A 5 -22.65 -1.91 22.47
C PRO A 5 -21.55 -2.97 22.68
N ALA A 6 -21.91 -4.08 23.34
CA ALA A 6 -20.97 -5.16 23.63
C ALA A 6 -20.42 -5.75 22.32
N ILE A 7 -19.10 -5.67 22.12
CA ILE A 7 -18.41 -6.31 20.99
C ILE A 7 -18.38 -7.81 21.26
N LEU A 8 -18.88 -8.60 20.32
CA LEU A 8 -18.90 -10.07 20.40
C LEU A 8 -17.56 -10.65 19.92
N PRO A 9 -17.01 -11.70 20.58
CA PRO A 9 -15.77 -12.36 20.13
C PRO A 9 -15.79 -12.82 18.67
N SER A 10 -16.95 -13.23 18.15
CA SER A 10 -17.14 -13.58 16.73
C SER A 10 -16.82 -12.42 15.78
N ASP A 11 -17.25 -11.21 16.11
CA ASP A 11 -17.01 -10.01 15.31
C ASP A 11 -15.51 -9.63 15.30
N ILE A 12 -14.83 -9.86 16.42
CA ILE A 12 -13.37 -9.66 16.55
C ILE A 12 -12.62 -10.64 15.65
N ARG A 13 -12.97 -11.93 15.72
CA ARG A 13 -12.35 -12.98 14.90
C ARG A 13 -12.54 -12.70 13.42
N TRP A 14 -13.74 -12.28 13.01
CA TRP A 14 -14.02 -11.92 11.62
C TRP A 14 -13.16 -10.75 11.14
N ALA A 15 -13.11 -9.65 11.90
CA ALA A 15 -12.32 -8.48 11.52
C ALA A 15 -10.83 -8.83 11.40
N ALA A 16 -10.31 -9.56 12.39
CA ALA A 16 -8.94 -10.05 12.39
C ALA A 16 -8.64 -10.96 11.19
N ARG A 17 -9.53 -11.91 10.86
CA ARG A 17 -9.36 -12.76 9.67
C ARG A 17 -9.32 -11.96 8.37
N LEU A 18 -10.20 -10.95 8.21
CA LEU A 18 -10.19 -10.10 7.01
C LEU A 18 -8.91 -9.30 6.89
N GLN A 19 -8.46 -8.71 8.00
CA GLN A 19 -7.25 -7.88 8.04
C GLN A 19 -5.99 -8.72 7.80
N MET A 20 -5.97 -9.96 8.29
CA MET A 20 -4.93 -10.93 7.97
C MET A 20 -4.91 -11.25 6.46
N CYS A 21 -6.07 -11.55 5.86
CA CYS A 21 -6.17 -11.79 4.41
C CYS A 21 -5.67 -10.58 3.61
N ILE A 22 -6.07 -9.36 3.96
CA ILE A 22 -5.59 -8.14 3.29
C ILE A 22 -4.07 -8.00 3.43
N GLY A 23 -3.50 -8.23 4.61
CA GLY A 23 -2.06 -8.15 4.83
C GLY A 23 -1.27 -9.15 3.99
N VAL A 24 -1.74 -10.41 3.95
CA VAL A 24 -1.12 -11.47 3.15
C VAL A 24 -1.24 -11.17 1.65
N PHE A 25 -2.43 -10.82 1.17
CA PHE A 25 -2.62 -10.52 -0.26
C PHE A 25 -1.93 -9.22 -0.69
N SER A 26 -1.73 -8.25 0.21
CA SER A 26 -0.92 -7.06 -0.08
C SER A 26 0.53 -7.44 -0.40
N LEU A 27 1.09 -8.43 0.31
CA LEU A 27 2.43 -8.97 0.02
C LEU A 27 2.46 -9.76 -1.29
N ILE A 28 1.44 -10.61 -1.53
CA ILE A 28 1.36 -11.45 -2.72
C ILE A 28 1.17 -10.61 -3.99
N LEU A 29 0.20 -9.69 -4.01
CA LEU A 29 -0.06 -8.79 -5.13
C LEU A 29 1.05 -7.75 -5.29
N GLY A 30 1.54 -7.18 -4.19
CA GLY A 30 2.68 -6.28 -4.19
C GLY A 30 3.95 -6.93 -4.72
N GLY A 31 4.21 -8.20 -4.37
CA GLY A 31 5.32 -8.99 -4.92
C GLY A 31 5.13 -9.34 -6.39
N ALA A 32 3.94 -9.77 -6.80
CA ALA A 32 3.62 -10.06 -8.20
C ALA A 32 3.75 -8.83 -9.12
N THR A 33 3.53 -7.63 -8.56
CA THR A 33 3.63 -6.33 -9.25
C THR A 33 4.77 -5.48 -8.71
N TRP A 34 5.84 -6.08 -8.16
CA TRP A 34 6.88 -5.32 -7.45
C TRP A 34 7.53 -4.17 -8.24
N PRO A 35 7.72 -4.24 -9.59
CA PRO A 35 8.30 -3.11 -10.33
C PRO A 35 7.38 -1.88 -10.40
N LEU A 36 6.09 -2.05 -10.08
CA LEU A 36 5.15 -0.93 -9.93
C LEU A 36 5.42 -0.14 -8.63
N TRP A 37 5.78 -0.85 -7.56
CA TRP A 37 5.94 -0.27 -6.22
C TRP A 37 7.36 0.24 -5.95
N TRP A 38 8.33 -0.25 -6.71
CA TRP A 38 9.73 0.15 -6.61
C TRP A 38 10.13 1.02 -7.81
N PRO A 39 10.96 2.07 -7.63
CA PRO A 39 11.44 2.89 -8.73
C PRO A 39 12.49 2.13 -9.56
N VAL A 40 12.01 1.35 -10.52
CA VAL A 40 12.79 0.57 -11.49
C VAL A 40 12.18 0.71 -12.88
N GLY A 41 13.03 0.63 -13.90
CA GLY A 41 12.64 0.67 -15.30
C GLY A 41 12.59 2.08 -15.88
N GLU A 42 12.35 2.14 -17.20
CA GLU A 42 12.31 3.39 -17.97
C GLU A 42 10.86 3.86 -18.23
N PHE A 43 9.88 3.10 -17.76
CA PHE A 43 8.46 3.42 -17.94
C PHE A 43 8.10 4.67 -17.10
N PRO A 44 7.48 5.71 -17.70
CA PRO A 44 7.22 6.98 -17.02
C PRO A 44 6.44 6.84 -15.71
N VAL A 45 6.82 7.63 -14.70
CA VAL A 45 6.10 7.74 -13.42
C VAL A 45 5.35 9.06 -13.39
N ILE A 46 4.02 9.03 -13.38
CA ILE A 46 3.19 10.25 -13.45
C ILE A 46 2.42 10.41 -12.13
N PRO A 47 2.81 11.34 -11.24
CA PRO A 47 2.13 11.55 -9.97
C PRO A 47 0.77 12.24 -10.18
N TRP A 48 -0.09 12.20 -9.16
CA TRP A 48 -1.40 12.87 -9.20
C TRP A 48 -1.29 14.40 -9.19
N PHE A 49 -0.28 14.94 -8.51
CA PHE A 49 -0.09 16.37 -8.32
C PHE A 49 1.28 16.84 -8.81
N ARG A 50 1.33 18.06 -9.38
CA ARG A 50 2.57 18.66 -9.92
C ARG A 50 3.65 18.84 -8.85
N SER A 51 3.26 19.12 -7.60
CA SER A 51 4.18 19.26 -6.46
C SER A 51 4.95 17.98 -6.14
N LEU A 52 4.50 16.82 -6.61
CA LEU A 52 5.14 15.52 -6.38
C LEU A 52 6.11 15.12 -7.50
N ILE A 53 6.25 15.92 -8.57
CA ILE A 53 7.19 15.67 -9.67
C ILE A 53 8.64 15.60 -9.14
N SER A 54 8.98 16.46 -8.18
CA SER A 54 10.32 16.55 -7.57
C SER A 54 10.50 15.64 -6.35
N ALA A 55 9.52 14.78 -6.03
CA ALA A 55 9.66 13.84 -4.92
C ALA A 55 10.91 12.95 -5.16
N PRO A 56 11.79 12.76 -4.17
CA PRO A 56 12.98 11.95 -4.34
C PRO A 56 12.64 10.45 -4.31
N LEU A 57 13.46 9.67 -5.01
CA LEU A 57 13.34 8.22 -5.09
C LEU A 57 13.41 7.53 -3.72
N SER A 58 14.12 8.12 -2.76
CA SER A 58 14.21 7.60 -1.40
C SER A 58 12.89 7.64 -0.64
N PHE A 59 12.05 8.65 -0.87
CA PHE A 59 10.72 8.72 -0.27
C PHE A 59 9.83 7.59 -0.78
N GLU A 60 9.83 7.39 -2.09
CA GLU A 60 9.12 6.31 -2.75
C GLU A 60 9.56 4.92 -2.24
N ARG A 61 10.88 4.70 -2.13
CA ARG A 61 11.43 3.46 -1.54
C ARG A 61 11.00 3.28 -0.09
N GLY A 62 10.99 4.37 0.70
CA GLY A 62 10.52 4.35 2.08
C GLY A 62 9.05 3.94 2.19
N LEU A 63 8.19 4.43 1.30
CA LEU A 63 6.78 4.04 1.24
C LEU A 63 6.61 2.56 0.85
N ALA A 64 7.37 2.08 -0.14
CA ALA A 64 7.35 0.68 -0.56
C ALA A 64 7.80 -0.27 0.56
N ILE A 65 8.90 0.05 1.26
CA ILE A 65 9.37 -0.71 2.42
C ILE A 65 8.33 -0.65 3.55
N GLY A 66 7.77 0.53 3.80
CA GLY A 66 6.70 0.74 4.78
C GLY A 66 5.46 -0.11 4.48
N LEU A 67 5.07 -0.26 3.22
CA LEU A 67 3.99 -1.14 2.79
C LEU A 67 4.29 -2.61 3.10
N VAL A 68 5.49 -3.10 2.78
CA VAL A 68 5.88 -4.49 3.05
C VAL A 68 5.90 -4.77 4.56
N ILE A 69 6.59 -3.93 5.33
CA ILE A 69 6.72 -4.11 6.78
C ILE A 69 5.34 -4.03 7.45
N SER A 70 4.54 -3.02 7.11
CA SER A 70 3.21 -2.86 7.71
C SER A 70 2.27 -4.01 7.31
N SER A 71 2.37 -4.55 6.09
CA SER A 71 1.59 -5.74 5.67
C SER A 71 1.96 -6.99 6.46
N VAL A 72 3.26 -7.26 6.67
CA VAL A 72 3.73 -8.40 7.50
C VAL A 72 3.25 -8.25 8.94
N VAL A 73 3.47 -7.09 9.55
CA VAL A 73 3.10 -6.84 10.94
C VAL A 73 1.58 -6.89 11.11
N MET A 74 0.82 -6.34 10.16
CA MET A 74 -0.65 -6.43 10.13
C MET A 74 -1.12 -7.88 10.09
N ALA A 75 -0.55 -8.72 9.21
CA ALA A 75 -0.91 -10.13 9.13
C ALA A 75 -0.61 -10.89 10.43
N VAL A 76 0.56 -10.67 11.04
CA VAL A 76 0.96 -11.32 12.30
C VAL A 76 0.10 -10.88 13.48
N LEU A 77 -0.16 -9.58 13.63
CA LEU A 77 -1.00 -9.06 14.70
C LEU A 77 -2.45 -9.51 14.55
N ALA A 78 -2.96 -9.52 13.32
CA ALA A 78 -4.29 -10.02 13.01
C ALA A 78 -4.43 -11.53 13.28
N ALA A 79 -3.45 -12.35 12.90
CA ALA A 79 -3.42 -13.78 13.22
C ALA A 79 -3.42 -14.02 14.74
N ARG A 80 -2.61 -13.26 15.50
CA ARG A 80 -2.61 -13.33 16.97
C ARG A 80 -3.95 -12.98 17.58
N GLN A 81 -4.57 -11.90 17.11
CA GLN A 81 -5.88 -11.47 17.58
C GLN A 81 -6.97 -12.49 17.24
N TRP A 82 -6.88 -13.13 16.07
CA TRP A 82 -7.80 -14.19 15.69
C TRP A 82 -7.71 -15.40 16.64
N VAL A 83 -6.50 -15.87 16.95
CA VAL A 83 -6.29 -17.03 17.85
C VAL A 83 -6.69 -16.74 19.30
N ARG A 84 -6.50 -15.51 19.79
CA ARG A 84 -6.72 -15.15 21.19
C ARG A 84 -8.08 -14.52 21.50
N ALA A 85 -8.95 -14.39 20.51
CA ALA A 85 -10.22 -13.68 20.65
C ALA A 85 -11.13 -14.20 21.79
N ASP A 86 -11.05 -15.49 22.15
CA ASP A 86 -11.86 -16.08 23.23
C ASP A 86 -11.23 -15.93 24.62
N ALA A 87 -9.89 -15.90 24.73
CA ALA A 87 -9.17 -15.85 26.01
C ALA A 87 -9.11 -14.44 26.62
N GLU A 88 -9.29 -13.39 25.80
CA GLU A 88 -8.95 -12.01 26.18
C GLU A 88 -10.14 -11.17 26.67
N ARG A 89 -11.37 -11.72 26.67
CA ARG A 89 -12.55 -11.06 27.27
C ARG A 89 -12.49 -11.04 28.80
N THR A 90 -11.64 -11.87 29.40
CA THR A 90 -11.74 -12.27 30.83
C THR A 90 -10.80 -11.51 31.78
N GLN A 91 -9.78 -10.78 31.30
CA GLN A 91 -8.75 -10.26 32.22
C GLN A 91 -8.40 -8.77 32.14
N SER A 92 -8.76 -8.02 31.10
CA SER A 92 -8.54 -6.57 31.14
C SER A 92 -9.45 -5.83 30.17
N GLY A 93 -10.23 -4.87 30.67
CA GLY A 93 -11.10 -4.00 29.86
C GLY A 93 -10.36 -3.03 28.94
N ARG A 94 -9.14 -3.35 28.47
CA ARG A 94 -8.38 -2.53 27.52
C ARG A 94 -8.30 -3.20 26.14
N PRO A 95 -8.71 -2.50 25.07
CA PRO A 95 -8.76 -3.06 23.72
C PRO A 95 -7.36 -3.37 23.15
N LEU A 96 -7.08 -4.66 22.86
CA LEU A 96 -5.91 -5.12 22.09
C LEU A 96 -5.83 -4.52 20.65
N TYR A 97 -6.87 -3.83 20.21
CA TYR A 97 -6.98 -3.21 18.89
C TYR A 97 -5.96 -2.10 18.61
N GLY A 98 -5.33 -1.53 19.64
CA GLY A 98 -4.43 -0.38 19.46
C GLY A 98 -3.28 -0.67 18.48
N GLY A 99 -2.59 -1.80 18.64
CA GLY A 99 -1.46 -2.18 17.79
C GLY A 99 -1.86 -2.47 16.35
N LEU A 100 -2.93 -3.25 16.14
CA LEU A 100 -3.44 -3.58 14.80
C LEU A 100 -3.93 -2.32 14.08
N ARG A 101 -4.64 -1.43 14.78
CA ARG A 101 -5.10 -0.15 14.20
C ARG A 101 -3.94 0.78 13.84
N CYS A 102 -2.92 0.87 14.70
CA CYS A 102 -1.71 1.64 14.40
C CYS A 102 -1.06 1.15 13.10
N VAL A 103 -0.80 -0.17 12.97
CA VAL A 103 -0.11 -0.70 11.79
C VAL A 103 -0.96 -0.57 10.53
N SER A 104 -2.28 -0.76 10.63
CA SER A 104 -3.19 -0.54 9.49
C SER A 104 -3.26 0.93 9.07
N ALA A 105 -3.17 1.88 10.01
CA ALA A 105 -3.06 3.30 9.66
C ALA A 105 -1.75 3.61 8.93
N VAL A 106 -0.62 3.03 9.37
CA VAL A 106 0.67 3.15 8.66
C VAL A 106 0.56 2.54 7.26
N TRP A 107 -0.03 1.36 7.13
CA TRP A 107 -0.27 0.71 5.84
C TRP A 107 -1.10 1.59 4.90
N LEU A 108 -2.21 2.15 5.39
CA LEU A 108 -3.07 3.08 4.63
C LEU A 108 -2.29 4.32 4.16
N ALA A 109 -1.48 4.92 5.05
CA ALA A 109 -0.68 6.09 4.73
C ALA A 109 0.39 5.77 3.67
N CYS A 110 1.08 4.64 3.81
CA CYS A 110 2.08 4.21 2.83
C CYS A 110 1.44 3.89 1.47
N LEU A 111 0.26 3.25 1.45
CA LEU A 111 -0.47 2.95 0.21
C LEU A 111 -0.92 4.24 -0.48
N ALA A 112 -1.58 5.14 0.25
CA ALA A 112 -2.04 6.42 -0.27
C ALA A 112 -0.85 7.25 -0.80
N GLY A 113 0.23 7.37 -0.03
CA GLY A 113 1.44 8.06 -0.46
C GLY A 113 2.03 7.45 -1.74
N SER A 114 2.06 6.11 -1.83
CA SER A 114 2.58 5.42 -3.01
C SER A 114 1.73 5.71 -4.24
N VAL A 115 0.40 5.63 -4.11
CA VAL A 115 -0.57 5.97 -5.15
C VAL A 115 -0.45 7.43 -5.60
N LEU A 116 -0.24 8.36 -4.67
CA LEU A 116 -0.07 9.78 -5.00
C LEU A 116 1.16 10.06 -5.86
N LEU A 117 2.24 9.29 -5.68
CA LEU A 117 3.48 9.41 -6.44
C LEU A 117 3.40 8.83 -7.85
N ASP A 118 2.44 7.95 -8.13
CA ASP A 118 2.25 7.33 -9.44
C ASP A 118 0.79 6.93 -9.64
N GLN A 119 0.10 7.58 -10.58
CA GLN A 119 -1.28 7.27 -10.93
C GLN A 119 -1.48 5.80 -11.31
N GLN A 120 -0.47 5.14 -11.89
CA GLN A 120 -0.56 3.72 -12.25
C GLN A 120 -0.62 2.78 -11.04
N ARG A 121 -0.18 3.21 -9.86
CA ARG A 121 -0.34 2.43 -8.61
C ARG A 121 -1.77 2.37 -8.13
N PHE A 122 -2.65 3.18 -8.69
CA PHE A 122 -4.07 3.18 -8.35
C PHE A 122 -4.82 2.00 -8.98
N GLN A 123 -4.26 0.80 -8.82
CA GLN A 123 -4.82 -0.46 -9.29
C GLN A 123 -6.13 -0.80 -8.57
N VAL A 124 -7.01 -1.54 -9.23
CA VAL A 124 -8.36 -1.86 -8.71
C VAL A 124 -8.31 -2.56 -7.34
N TRP A 125 -7.40 -3.53 -7.19
CA TRP A 125 -7.22 -4.25 -5.92
C TRP A 125 -6.68 -3.35 -4.79
N ALA A 126 -5.81 -2.38 -5.13
CA ALA A 126 -5.26 -1.45 -4.15
C ALA A 126 -6.36 -0.52 -3.62
N TRP A 127 -7.26 -0.09 -4.51
CA TRP A 127 -8.43 0.70 -4.15
C TRP A 127 -9.40 -0.07 -3.24
N GLU A 128 -9.68 -1.33 -3.54
CA GLU A 128 -10.51 -2.18 -2.68
C GLU A 128 -9.87 -2.36 -1.29
N PHE A 129 -8.58 -2.71 -1.23
CA PHE A 129 -7.90 -2.99 0.03
C PHE A 129 -7.80 -1.74 0.91
N PHE A 130 -7.65 -0.56 0.31
CA PHE A 130 -7.70 0.72 1.02
C PHE A 130 -9.01 0.87 1.79
N TRP A 131 -10.16 0.68 1.15
CA TRP A 131 -11.47 0.86 1.80
C TRP A 131 -11.80 -0.23 2.80
N LEU A 132 -11.53 -1.49 2.48
CA LEU A 132 -11.72 -2.59 3.44
C LEU A 132 -10.93 -2.33 4.72
N THR A 133 -9.65 -1.94 4.59
CA THR A 133 -8.80 -1.61 5.74
C THR A 133 -9.30 -0.36 6.46
N MET A 134 -9.74 0.67 5.75
CA MET A 134 -10.26 1.89 6.37
C MET A 134 -11.52 1.63 7.20
N PHE A 135 -12.46 0.82 6.70
CA PHE A 135 -13.65 0.42 7.46
C PHE A 135 -13.29 -0.40 8.71
N LEU A 136 -12.40 -1.38 8.58
CA LEU A 136 -11.93 -2.19 9.70
C LEU A 136 -11.17 -1.36 10.76
N ASN A 137 -10.47 -0.31 10.33
CA ASN A 137 -9.66 0.53 11.21
C ASN A 137 -10.49 1.56 11.98
N LEU A 138 -11.50 2.17 11.34
CA LEU A 138 -12.25 3.30 11.88
C LEU A 138 -13.59 2.93 12.51
N ALA A 139 -14.32 1.96 11.93
CA ALA A 139 -15.66 1.62 12.38
C ALA A 139 -15.66 0.52 13.45
N SER A 140 -16.79 0.40 14.15
CA SER A 140 -17.09 -0.79 14.93
C SER A 140 -17.18 -2.03 14.01
N PRO A 141 -16.80 -3.23 14.47
CA PRO A 141 -16.80 -4.43 13.62
C PRO A 141 -18.13 -4.70 12.89
N ARG A 142 -19.27 -4.41 13.55
CA ARG A 142 -20.61 -4.54 12.94
C ARG A 142 -20.80 -3.58 11.77
N VAL A 143 -20.47 -2.29 11.95
CA VAL A 143 -20.58 -1.28 10.89
C VAL A 143 -19.56 -1.53 9.79
N ALA A 144 -18.33 -1.90 10.14
CA ALA A 144 -17.29 -2.28 9.19
C ALA A 144 -17.76 -3.43 8.29
N ARG A 145 -18.31 -4.50 8.87
CA ARG A 145 -18.86 -5.64 8.11
C ARG A 145 -19.96 -5.22 7.14
N SER A 146 -20.89 -4.37 7.57
CA SER A 146 -21.94 -3.82 6.70
C SER A 146 -21.36 -2.97 5.56
N CYS A 147 -20.36 -2.13 5.84
CA CYS A 147 -19.69 -1.33 4.81
C CYS A 147 -18.94 -2.23 3.80
N CYS A 148 -18.23 -3.25 4.27
CA CYS A 148 -17.55 -4.22 3.40
C CYS A 148 -18.54 -4.97 2.50
N ARG A 149 -19.73 -5.35 3.01
CA ARG A 149 -20.78 -5.98 2.19
C ARG A 149 -21.26 -5.07 1.08
N VAL A 150 -21.60 -3.83 1.41
CA VAL A 150 -22.08 -2.83 0.44
C VAL A 150 -21.00 -2.55 -0.61
N LEU A 151 -19.74 -2.43 -0.20
CA LEU A 151 -18.61 -2.26 -1.12
C LEU A 151 -18.51 -3.43 -2.12
N VAL A 152 -18.48 -4.68 -1.64
CA VAL A 152 -18.36 -5.87 -2.50
C VAL A 152 -19.56 -6.02 -3.45
N ILE A 153 -20.78 -5.76 -2.96
CA ILE A 153 -21.98 -5.74 -3.81
C ILE A 153 -21.84 -4.66 -4.89
N GLY A 154 -21.38 -3.47 -4.51
CA GLY A 154 -21.14 -2.35 -5.43
C GLY A 154 -20.12 -2.70 -6.51
N ILE A 155 -19.03 -3.38 -6.16
CA ILE A 155 -18.02 -3.85 -7.11
C ILE A 155 -18.67 -4.74 -8.17
N TYR A 156 -19.43 -5.77 -7.77
CA TYR A 156 -20.11 -6.66 -8.73
C TYR A 156 -21.15 -5.93 -9.58
N PHE A 157 -21.96 -5.08 -8.95
CA PHE A 157 -23.00 -4.35 -9.64
C PHE A 157 -22.41 -3.43 -10.72
N TYR A 158 -21.45 -2.57 -10.38
CA TYR A 158 -20.89 -1.62 -11.34
C TYR A 158 -19.97 -2.29 -12.37
N SER A 159 -19.25 -3.34 -11.97
CA SER A 159 -18.51 -4.20 -12.89
C SER A 159 -19.43 -4.79 -13.97
N ALA A 160 -20.63 -5.23 -13.59
CA ALA A 160 -21.60 -5.76 -14.53
C ALA A 160 -22.20 -4.67 -15.43
N ILE A 161 -22.69 -3.58 -14.83
CA ILE A 161 -23.31 -2.46 -15.56
C ILE A 161 -22.34 -1.84 -16.58
N SER A 162 -21.04 -1.83 -16.29
CA SER A 162 -20.01 -1.34 -17.21
C SER A 162 -19.82 -2.21 -18.45
N LYS A 163 -20.23 -3.49 -18.41
CA LYS A 163 -20.12 -4.46 -19.52
C LYS A 163 -21.41 -4.62 -20.31
N ILE A 164 -22.52 -4.03 -19.87
CA ILE A 164 -23.78 -4.01 -20.62
C ILE A 164 -23.70 -2.90 -21.67
N ASP A 165 -22.88 -3.14 -22.69
CA ASP A 165 -22.67 -2.24 -23.81
C ASP A 165 -22.40 -3.00 -25.12
N PHE A 166 -22.61 -2.32 -26.25
CA PHE A 166 -22.42 -2.87 -27.58
C PHE A 166 -20.97 -3.36 -27.81
N GLY A 167 -19.97 -2.61 -27.35
CA GLY A 167 -18.56 -2.94 -27.55
C GLY A 167 -18.14 -4.20 -26.77
N PHE A 168 -18.72 -4.44 -25.59
CA PHE A 168 -18.48 -5.67 -24.84
C PHE A 168 -19.03 -6.87 -25.60
N VAL A 169 -20.27 -6.79 -26.08
CA VAL A 169 -20.92 -7.86 -26.84
C VAL A 169 -20.14 -8.22 -28.11
N GLN A 170 -19.55 -7.23 -28.79
CA GLN A 170 -18.85 -7.43 -30.06
C GLN A 170 -17.36 -7.78 -29.92
N ALA A 171 -16.68 -7.36 -28.85
CA ALA A 171 -15.23 -7.52 -28.72
C ALA A 171 -14.81 -8.26 -27.44
N GLN A 172 -15.09 -7.69 -26.26
CA GLN A 172 -14.54 -8.21 -25.00
C GLN A 172 -15.21 -9.51 -24.52
N GLY A 173 -16.53 -9.63 -24.69
CA GLY A 173 -17.27 -10.85 -24.41
C GLY A 173 -16.78 -12.03 -25.26
N PRO A 174 -16.69 -11.89 -26.60
CA PRO A 174 -16.10 -12.91 -27.46
C PRO A 174 -14.66 -13.28 -27.06
N TRP A 175 -13.85 -12.30 -26.66
CA TRP A 175 -12.49 -12.57 -26.17
C TRP A 175 -12.49 -13.41 -24.89
N LEU A 176 -13.34 -13.10 -23.90
CA LEU A 176 -13.50 -13.92 -22.69
C LEU A 176 -14.01 -15.33 -23.03
N TRP A 177 -14.97 -15.43 -23.94
CA TRP A 177 -15.52 -16.70 -24.39
C TRP A 177 -14.46 -17.60 -25.05
N GLN A 178 -13.65 -17.04 -25.96
CA GLN A 178 -12.56 -17.75 -26.62
C GLN A 178 -11.49 -18.22 -25.61
N GLY A 179 -11.20 -17.41 -24.59
CA GLY A 179 -10.30 -17.81 -23.51
C GLY A 179 -10.81 -19.01 -22.72
N LEU A 180 -12.13 -19.07 -22.48
CA LEU A 180 -12.76 -20.23 -21.84
C LEU A 180 -12.68 -21.47 -22.73
N GLN A 181 -13.03 -21.34 -24.02
CA GLN A 181 -12.95 -22.44 -25.00
C GLN A 181 -11.54 -23.03 -25.04
N ARG A 182 -10.53 -22.16 -25.10
CA ARG A 182 -9.12 -22.55 -25.07
C ARG A 182 -8.77 -23.31 -23.79
N ALA A 183 -9.22 -22.82 -22.63
CA ALA A 183 -8.94 -23.45 -21.34
C ALA A 183 -9.52 -24.87 -21.21
N ILE A 184 -10.62 -25.16 -21.91
CA ILE A 184 -11.25 -26.49 -21.95
C ILE A 184 -10.87 -27.32 -23.20
N GLY A 185 -9.94 -26.84 -24.01
CA GLY A 185 -9.41 -27.57 -25.18
C GLY A 185 -10.33 -27.58 -26.41
N ILE A 186 -11.30 -26.67 -26.51
CA ILE A 186 -12.16 -26.54 -27.70
C ILE A 186 -11.51 -25.59 -28.70
N GLU A 187 -11.25 -26.07 -29.92
CA GLU A 187 -10.74 -25.24 -31.01
C GLU A 187 -11.79 -24.23 -31.47
N SER A 188 -11.46 -22.94 -31.42
CA SER A 188 -12.37 -21.81 -31.69
C SER A 188 -13.09 -21.87 -33.05
N LYS A 189 -12.57 -22.62 -34.03
CA LYS A 189 -13.18 -22.79 -35.37
C LYS A 189 -14.43 -23.70 -35.37
N SER A 190 -14.64 -24.48 -34.31
CA SER A 190 -15.71 -25.50 -34.24
C SER A 190 -17.09 -24.94 -33.86
N TRP A 191 -17.16 -23.69 -33.38
CA TRP A 191 -18.41 -22.99 -33.13
C TRP A 191 -18.61 -21.91 -34.18
N GLY A 192 -19.58 -22.13 -35.09
CA GLY A 192 -20.18 -21.01 -35.84
C GLY A 192 -20.62 -19.97 -34.82
N GLY A 193 -20.05 -18.76 -34.92
CA GLY A 193 -19.95 -17.80 -33.83
C GLY A 193 -21.19 -17.78 -32.93
N ALA A 194 -21.01 -18.08 -31.64
CA ALA A 194 -22.09 -18.04 -30.67
C ALA A 194 -22.84 -16.70 -30.84
N PRO A 195 -24.19 -16.71 -30.89
CA PRO A 195 -24.95 -15.48 -31.06
C PRO A 195 -24.44 -14.41 -30.12
N THR A 196 -24.12 -13.23 -30.64
CA THR A 196 -23.46 -12.14 -29.90
C THR A 196 -24.17 -11.82 -28.58
N LEU A 197 -25.50 -11.98 -28.54
CA LEU A 197 -26.31 -11.82 -27.33
C LEU A 197 -25.94 -12.79 -26.18
N TRP A 198 -25.39 -13.97 -26.43
CA TRP A 198 -24.90 -14.87 -25.39
C TRP A 198 -23.79 -14.27 -24.55
N MET A 199 -23.05 -13.30 -25.09
CA MET A 199 -22.00 -12.60 -24.35
C MET A 199 -22.56 -11.82 -23.16
N LEU A 200 -23.86 -11.49 -23.17
CA LEU A 200 -24.53 -10.87 -22.02
C LEU A 200 -24.63 -11.81 -20.80
N ALA A 201 -24.41 -13.12 -20.96
CA ALA A 201 -24.37 -14.05 -19.82
C ALA A 201 -23.30 -13.68 -18.79
N PHE A 202 -22.16 -13.11 -19.22
CA PHE A 202 -21.10 -12.65 -18.31
C PHE A 202 -21.59 -11.54 -17.36
N PRO A 203 -22.03 -10.36 -17.84
CA PRO A 203 -22.55 -9.32 -16.96
C PRO A 203 -23.84 -9.72 -16.23
N LEU A 204 -24.71 -10.52 -16.84
CA LEU A 204 -25.92 -11.01 -16.15
C LEU A 204 -25.58 -11.94 -14.98
N GLY A 205 -24.53 -12.76 -15.11
CA GLY A 205 -24.00 -13.57 -14.00
C GLY A 205 -23.44 -12.71 -12.86
N GLU A 206 -22.70 -11.65 -13.19
CA GLU A 206 -22.22 -10.66 -12.20
C GLU A 206 -23.38 -9.95 -11.48
N LEU A 207 -24.42 -9.52 -12.21
CA LEU A 207 -25.64 -8.92 -11.63
C LEU A 207 -26.41 -9.91 -10.75
N LEU A 208 -26.51 -11.18 -11.17
CA LEU A 208 -27.15 -12.22 -10.38
C LEU A 208 -26.42 -12.42 -9.05
N ALA A 209 -25.09 -12.48 -9.06
CA ALA A 209 -24.30 -12.57 -7.84
C ALA A 209 -24.53 -11.34 -6.93
N ALA A 210 -24.50 -10.12 -7.48
CA ALA A 210 -24.77 -8.89 -6.73
C ALA A 210 -26.19 -8.88 -6.11
N GLY A 211 -27.21 -9.27 -6.87
CA GLY A 211 -28.60 -9.34 -6.42
C GLY A 211 -28.79 -10.37 -5.30
N LEU A 212 -28.25 -11.58 -5.48
CA LEU A 212 -28.33 -12.65 -4.47
C LEU A 212 -27.55 -12.30 -3.18
N LEU A 213 -26.46 -11.54 -3.28
CA LEU A 213 -25.71 -11.06 -2.11
C LEU A 213 -26.38 -9.88 -1.40
N SER A 214 -27.26 -9.14 -2.09
CA SER A 214 -28.00 -8.02 -1.52
C SER A 214 -29.08 -8.46 -0.53
N VAL A 215 -29.62 -9.68 -0.70
CA VAL A 215 -30.67 -10.23 0.17
C VAL A 215 -30.10 -11.31 1.09
N GLN A 216 -30.26 -11.13 2.40
CA GLN A 216 -29.68 -12.05 3.40
C GLN A 216 -30.10 -13.51 3.23
N ARG A 217 -31.35 -13.76 2.84
CA ARG A 217 -31.89 -15.11 2.64
C ARG A 217 -31.20 -15.86 1.49
N THR A 218 -30.62 -15.15 0.53
CA THR A 218 -30.01 -15.71 -0.68
C THR A 218 -28.48 -15.75 -0.65
N TRP A 219 -27.84 -15.34 0.45
CA TRP A 219 -26.36 -15.28 0.54
C TRP A 219 -25.65 -16.59 0.17
N ARG A 220 -26.20 -17.75 0.54
CA ARG A 220 -25.60 -19.05 0.16
C ARG A 220 -25.46 -19.19 -1.36
N TRP A 221 -26.50 -18.75 -2.09
CA TRP A 221 -26.56 -18.81 -3.55
C TRP A 221 -25.74 -17.69 -4.17
N GLY A 222 -25.70 -16.50 -3.54
CA GLY A 222 -24.83 -15.41 -3.97
C GLY A 222 -23.34 -15.75 -3.86
N ILE A 223 -22.92 -16.39 -2.75
CA ILE A 223 -21.56 -16.91 -2.57
C ILE A 223 -21.26 -17.95 -3.66
N PHE A 224 -22.15 -18.92 -3.87
CA PHE A 224 -21.96 -19.92 -4.92
C PHE A 224 -21.85 -19.30 -6.32
N ALA A 225 -22.74 -18.38 -6.68
CA ALA A 225 -22.69 -17.66 -7.95
C ALA A 225 -21.37 -16.88 -8.11
N SER A 226 -20.89 -16.21 -7.06
CA SER A 226 -19.60 -15.52 -7.08
C SER A 226 -18.42 -16.47 -7.29
N TRP A 227 -18.45 -17.67 -6.68
CA TRP A 227 -17.41 -18.69 -6.86
C TRP A 227 -17.40 -19.24 -8.29
N VAL A 228 -18.56 -19.54 -8.86
CA VAL A 228 -18.67 -19.99 -10.24
C VAL A 228 -18.11 -18.92 -11.18
N MET A 229 -18.52 -17.67 -11.02
CA MET A 229 -18.06 -16.58 -11.86
C MET A 229 -16.55 -16.34 -11.75
N HIS A 230 -15.99 -16.22 -10.53
CA HIS A 230 -14.54 -16.04 -10.37
C HIS A 230 -13.74 -17.27 -10.80
N GLY A 231 -14.27 -18.47 -10.61
CA GLY A 231 -13.69 -19.72 -11.12
C GLY A 231 -13.61 -19.72 -12.64
N THR A 232 -14.68 -19.32 -13.32
CA THR A 232 -14.70 -19.14 -14.78
C THR A 232 -13.67 -18.10 -15.22
N LEU A 233 -13.60 -16.94 -14.55
CA LEU A 233 -12.58 -15.92 -14.88
C LEU A 233 -11.15 -16.44 -14.70
N LEU A 234 -10.88 -17.23 -13.65
CA LEU A 234 -9.57 -17.85 -13.44
C LEU A 234 -9.22 -18.88 -14.51
N LEU A 235 -10.19 -19.65 -14.99
CA LEU A 235 -9.99 -20.58 -16.12
C LEU A 235 -9.71 -19.81 -17.42
N THR A 236 -10.56 -18.83 -17.74
CA THR A 236 -10.46 -18.01 -18.95
C THR A 236 -9.17 -17.19 -19.01
N LEU A 237 -8.81 -16.52 -17.91
CA LEU A 237 -7.67 -15.60 -17.87
C LEU A 237 -6.38 -16.29 -17.43
N GLY A 238 -6.48 -17.44 -16.76
CA GLY A 238 -5.34 -18.17 -16.22
C GLY A 238 -4.49 -18.85 -17.29
N PRO A 239 -3.48 -19.64 -16.86
CA PRO A 239 -2.51 -20.28 -17.77
C PRO A 239 -3.13 -21.18 -18.85
N LEU A 240 -4.28 -21.78 -18.56
CA LEU A 240 -4.99 -22.66 -19.51
C LEU A 240 -5.70 -21.86 -20.63
N GLY A 241 -6.14 -20.64 -20.33
CA GLY A 241 -6.80 -19.75 -21.30
C GLY A 241 -5.83 -18.72 -21.88
N TRP A 242 -6.01 -17.45 -21.52
CA TRP A 242 -5.21 -16.34 -22.05
C TRP A 242 -3.83 -16.15 -21.39
N ASN A 243 -3.51 -16.88 -20.32
CA ASN A 243 -2.26 -16.77 -19.58
C ASN A 243 -1.92 -15.32 -19.17
N GLN A 244 -2.91 -14.63 -18.62
CA GLN A 244 -2.78 -13.25 -18.15
C GLN A 244 -1.84 -13.15 -16.94
N LYS A 245 -1.38 -11.93 -16.66
CA LYS A 245 -0.40 -11.68 -15.60
C LYS A 245 -0.96 -12.03 -14.21
N PRO A 246 -0.09 -12.45 -13.26
CA PRO A 246 -0.52 -12.95 -11.96
C PRO A 246 -1.38 -11.98 -11.14
N GLY A 247 -1.15 -10.67 -11.22
CA GLY A 247 -1.89 -9.68 -10.44
C GLY A 247 -3.42 -9.76 -10.63
N VAL A 248 -3.85 -10.04 -11.87
CA VAL A 248 -5.27 -10.18 -12.22
C VAL A 248 -5.87 -11.47 -11.62
N LEU A 249 -5.12 -12.56 -11.70
CA LEU A 249 -5.55 -13.87 -11.20
C LEU A 249 -5.60 -13.89 -9.67
N LEU A 250 -4.56 -13.36 -9.02
CA LEU A 250 -4.46 -13.30 -7.56
C LEU A 250 -5.57 -12.46 -6.94
N TRP A 251 -6.03 -11.41 -7.61
CA TRP A 251 -7.18 -10.63 -7.16
C TRP A 251 -8.51 -11.41 -7.26
N ASN A 252 -8.69 -12.25 -8.27
CA ASN A 252 -9.85 -13.14 -8.34
C ASN A 252 -9.80 -14.22 -7.23
N VAL A 253 -8.61 -14.75 -6.91
CA VAL A 253 -8.43 -15.68 -5.78
C VAL A 253 -8.78 -15.00 -4.45
N PHE A 254 -8.46 -13.71 -4.28
CA PHE A 254 -8.86 -12.96 -3.10
C PHE A 254 -10.38 -12.99 -2.89
N PHE A 255 -11.18 -12.71 -3.93
CA PHE A 255 -12.65 -12.78 -3.83
C PHE A 255 -13.17 -14.17 -3.48
N LEU A 256 -12.58 -15.25 -4.03
CA LEU A 256 -12.97 -16.62 -3.68
C LEU A 256 -12.89 -16.89 -2.17
N ILE A 257 -11.93 -16.24 -1.49
CA ILE A 257 -11.70 -16.38 -0.04
C ILE A 257 -12.55 -15.37 0.75
N THR A 258 -12.61 -14.11 0.34
CA THR A 258 -13.17 -13.03 1.17
C THR A 258 -14.68 -12.89 1.06
N VAL A 259 -15.29 -13.18 -0.09
CA VAL A 259 -16.75 -13.16 -0.25
C VAL A 259 -17.45 -14.08 0.74
N PRO A 260 -17.14 -15.39 0.83
CA PRO A 260 -17.76 -16.24 1.85
C PRO A 260 -17.46 -15.73 3.26
N MET A 261 -16.27 -15.16 3.51
CA MET A 261 -15.93 -14.64 4.83
C MET A 261 -16.74 -13.39 5.23
N ILE A 262 -17.14 -12.56 4.27
CA ILE A 262 -17.96 -11.36 4.49
C ILE A 262 -19.46 -11.70 4.62
N PHE A 263 -19.94 -12.72 3.91
CA PHE A 263 -21.37 -13.02 3.79
C PHE A 263 -21.86 -14.28 4.53
N ARG A 264 -21.00 -15.23 4.92
CA ARG A 264 -21.45 -16.51 5.52
C ARG A 264 -21.99 -16.39 6.95
N GLU A 265 -21.50 -15.44 7.74
CA GLU A 265 -21.94 -15.24 9.12
C GLU A 265 -23.10 -14.22 9.19
N PRO A 266 -24.31 -14.61 9.66
CA PRO A 266 -25.36 -13.66 9.98
C PRO A 266 -24.86 -12.67 11.04
N MET A 267 -25.29 -11.41 10.96
CA MET A 267 -25.08 -10.49 12.08
C MET A 267 -25.84 -11.05 13.28
N THR A 268 -25.12 -11.46 14.32
CA THR A 268 -25.71 -11.84 15.60
C THR A 268 -26.36 -10.61 16.22
N VAL A 269 -27.67 -10.50 16.06
CA VAL A 269 -28.51 -9.63 16.89
C VAL A 269 -28.80 -10.46 18.14
N ASP A 270 -28.17 -10.14 19.26
CA ASP A 270 -28.52 -10.76 20.54
C ASP A 270 -29.98 -10.41 20.86
N SER A 271 -30.88 -11.37 20.63
CA SER A 271 -32.26 -11.36 21.11
C SER A 271 -32.37 -11.83 22.57
N GLY A 272 -31.25 -12.06 23.26
CA GLY A 272 -31.22 -12.57 24.64
C GLY A 272 -31.19 -11.51 25.75
N PHE A 273 -31.21 -10.22 25.41
CA PHE A 273 -31.21 -9.11 26.37
C PHE A 273 -32.50 -8.28 26.24
N TYR A 274 -33.66 -8.94 26.24
CA TYR A 274 -34.94 -8.26 26.51
C TYR A 274 -35.03 -7.92 28.00
N GLY A 275 -34.17 -7.00 28.44
CA GLY A 275 -34.47 -6.13 29.58
C GLY A 275 -34.98 -4.82 28.99
N GLU A 276 -36.20 -4.44 29.34
CA GLU A 276 -36.84 -3.20 28.92
C GLU A 276 -35.93 -1.99 29.14
N GLY A 277 -35.52 -1.36 28.03
CA GLY A 277 -34.77 -0.12 28.06
C GLY A 277 -34.51 0.40 26.64
N PRO A 278 -34.89 1.64 26.31
CA PRO A 278 -34.65 2.17 24.98
C PRO A 278 -33.16 2.52 24.86
N ASN A 279 -32.43 1.83 24.01
CA ASN A 279 -31.30 2.49 23.35
C ASN A 279 -31.21 2.02 21.89
N PRO A 280 -31.70 2.83 20.93
CA PRO A 280 -31.39 2.59 19.52
C PRO A 280 -29.87 2.52 19.37
N LEU A 281 -29.39 1.60 18.51
CA LEU A 281 -27.98 1.40 18.20
C LEU A 281 -27.24 2.74 18.09
N ARG A 282 -26.51 3.14 19.15
CA ARG A 282 -25.79 4.41 19.16
C ARG A 282 -24.54 4.26 18.32
N PHE A 283 -24.54 4.87 17.14
CA PHE A 283 -23.38 4.92 16.26
C PHE A 283 -22.36 5.95 16.74
N THR A 284 -21.09 5.56 16.76
CA THR A 284 -19.98 6.50 16.98
C THR A 284 -19.88 7.48 15.81
N ILE A 285 -19.09 8.55 15.96
CA ILE A 285 -18.81 9.49 14.87
C ILE A 285 -18.11 8.75 13.72
N SER A 286 -17.12 7.89 14.03
CA SER A 286 -16.41 7.12 13.00
C SER A 286 -17.33 6.13 12.27
N ASP A 287 -18.27 5.49 12.96
CA ASP A 287 -19.29 4.64 12.32
C ASP A 287 -20.13 5.44 11.31
N ARG A 288 -20.56 6.66 11.67
CA ARG A 288 -21.33 7.53 10.76
C ARG A 288 -20.51 7.93 9.54
N LEU A 289 -19.24 8.31 9.74
CA LEU A 289 -18.33 8.66 8.65
C LEU A 289 -18.12 7.48 7.70
N CYS A 290 -17.89 6.27 8.21
CA CYS A 290 -17.76 5.08 7.35
C CYS A 290 -19.04 4.77 6.57
N ARG A 291 -20.22 4.95 7.17
CA ARG A 291 -21.51 4.78 6.48
C ARG A 291 -21.72 5.82 5.38
N ILE A 292 -21.36 7.08 5.63
CA ILE A 292 -21.41 8.14 4.61
C ILE A 292 -20.42 7.82 3.49
N ALA A 293 -19.20 7.39 3.84
CA ALA A 293 -18.17 7.06 2.86
C ALA A 293 -18.58 5.90 1.97
N VAL A 294 -19.14 4.80 2.53
CA VAL A 294 -19.59 3.68 1.70
C VAL A 294 -20.78 4.06 0.82
N LEU A 295 -21.70 4.92 1.30
CA LEU A 295 -22.77 5.46 0.45
C LEU A 295 -22.19 6.28 -0.72
N GLY A 296 -21.20 7.13 -0.44
CA GLY A 296 -20.46 7.87 -1.46
C GLY A 296 -19.82 6.93 -2.48
N LEU A 297 -19.16 5.86 -2.04
CA LEU A 297 -18.57 4.83 -2.92
C LEU A 297 -19.61 4.04 -3.72
N SER A 298 -20.82 3.89 -3.21
CA SER A 298 -21.92 3.27 -3.96
C SER A 298 -22.50 4.20 -5.02
N LEU A 299 -22.32 5.52 -4.92
CA LEU A 299 -22.80 6.50 -5.91
C LEU A 299 -21.69 6.96 -6.87
N TRP A 300 -20.44 6.97 -6.41
CA TRP A 300 -19.28 7.47 -7.13
C TRP A 300 -19.08 6.83 -8.53
N PRO A 301 -19.19 5.50 -8.71
CA PRO A 301 -19.08 4.87 -10.02
C PRO A 301 -20.10 5.36 -11.06
N ALA A 302 -21.28 5.84 -10.65
CA ALA A 302 -22.27 6.36 -11.58
C ALA A 302 -21.78 7.62 -12.33
N LEU A 303 -20.79 8.32 -11.77
CA LEU A 303 -20.17 9.50 -12.38
C LEU A 303 -19.20 9.16 -13.52
N GLU A 304 -18.89 7.87 -13.76
CA GLU A 304 -18.06 7.44 -14.90
C GLU A 304 -18.74 7.75 -16.24
N VAL A 305 -20.07 7.65 -16.30
CA VAL A 305 -20.85 7.89 -17.52
C VAL A 305 -20.69 9.32 -18.04
N VAL A 306 -20.44 10.27 -17.14
CA VAL A 306 -20.23 11.69 -17.46
C VAL A 306 -18.75 12.08 -17.45
N GLY A 307 -17.83 11.11 -17.32
CA GLY A 307 -16.38 11.33 -17.37
C GLY A 307 -15.78 12.00 -16.12
N LEU A 308 -16.53 12.07 -15.01
CA LEU A 308 -16.05 12.66 -13.74
C LEU A 308 -15.36 11.64 -12.84
N CYS A 309 -15.56 10.35 -13.09
CA CYS A 309 -14.93 9.24 -12.36
C CYS A 309 -14.11 8.39 -13.33
N ASP A 310 -12.87 8.10 -12.95
CA ASP A 310 -11.97 7.24 -13.71
C ASP A 310 -12.49 5.78 -13.74
N HIS A 311 -12.16 5.02 -14.80
CA HIS A 311 -12.74 3.69 -15.06
C HIS A 311 -12.51 2.68 -13.92
N TRP A 312 -11.32 2.65 -13.34
CA TRP A 312 -10.99 1.71 -12.25
C TRP A 312 -11.68 2.03 -10.92
N PRO A 313 -11.69 3.28 -10.44
CA PRO A 313 -12.52 3.69 -9.29
C PRO A 313 -14.02 3.46 -9.48
N ALA A 314 -14.49 3.43 -10.73
CA ALA A 314 -15.87 3.07 -11.09
C ALA A 314 -16.13 1.55 -11.16
N TRP A 315 -15.14 0.72 -10.86
CA TRP A 315 -15.20 -0.74 -10.98
C TRP A 315 -15.48 -1.24 -12.41
N ALA A 316 -15.19 -0.45 -13.44
CA ALA A 316 -15.41 -0.79 -14.84
C ALA A 316 -14.35 -1.74 -15.41
N VAL A 317 -14.14 -2.89 -14.76
CA VAL A 317 -13.10 -3.87 -15.08
C VAL A 317 -13.56 -4.79 -16.23
N TYR A 318 -12.64 -5.10 -17.15
CA TYR A 318 -12.91 -5.88 -18.38
C TYR A 318 -14.05 -5.29 -19.23
N SER A 319 -14.23 -3.98 -19.17
CA SER A 319 -15.21 -3.28 -20.00
C SER A 319 -14.56 -2.80 -21.30
N SER A 320 -15.38 -2.57 -22.32
CA SER A 320 -14.92 -1.96 -23.57
C SER A 320 -14.84 -0.43 -23.47
N ARG A 321 -15.19 0.14 -22.31
CA ARG A 321 -15.44 1.57 -22.12
C ARG A 321 -14.23 2.49 -22.18
N PRO A 322 -13.03 2.10 -21.72
CA PRO A 322 -11.89 2.99 -21.73
C PRO A 322 -11.63 3.65 -23.09
N GLU A 323 -11.11 4.86 -23.03
CA GLU A 323 -10.61 5.56 -24.20
C GLU A 323 -9.44 4.79 -24.81
N ILE A 324 -9.34 4.83 -26.13
CA ILE A 324 -8.24 4.22 -26.86
C ILE A 324 -7.29 5.33 -27.29
N VAL A 325 -6.04 5.26 -26.83
CA VAL A 325 -4.99 6.19 -27.26
C VAL A 325 -4.02 5.41 -28.14
N THR A 326 -3.96 5.79 -29.42
CA THR A 326 -3.00 5.25 -30.38
C THR A 326 -1.85 6.24 -30.51
N ILE A 327 -0.62 5.73 -30.38
CA ILE A 327 0.60 6.52 -30.46
C ILE A 327 1.45 5.96 -31.59
N GLU A 328 1.86 6.82 -32.52
CA GLU A 328 2.72 6.45 -33.64
C GLU A 328 3.95 7.35 -33.69
N VAL A 329 5.12 6.75 -33.92
CA VAL A 329 6.41 7.44 -34.05
C VAL A 329 6.92 7.35 -35.48
N PRO A 330 7.52 8.42 -36.05
CA PRO A 330 8.22 8.35 -37.32
C PRO A 330 9.37 7.32 -37.27
N GLU A 331 9.53 6.53 -38.33
CA GLU A 331 10.54 5.46 -38.40
C GLU A 331 11.97 5.96 -38.15
N GLU A 332 12.30 7.14 -38.67
CA GLU A 332 13.60 7.81 -38.48
C GLU A 332 13.89 8.18 -37.02
N GLN A 333 12.88 8.28 -36.17
CA GLN A 333 13.01 8.69 -34.76
C GLN A 333 12.95 7.51 -33.78
N VAL A 334 12.70 6.28 -34.27
CA VAL A 334 12.65 5.07 -33.45
C VAL A 334 13.95 4.89 -32.65
N GLY A 335 15.10 5.18 -33.25
CA GLY A 335 16.41 5.07 -32.60
C GLY A 335 16.62 6.03 -31.42
N LYS A 336 15.80 7.08 -31.27
CA LYS A 336 15.87 8.01 -30.12
C LYS A 336 15.15 7.48 -28.88
N LEU A 337 14.24 6.53 -29.05
CA LEU A 337 13.44 5.96 -27.95
C LEU A 337 14.27 4.97 -27.14
N PRO A 338 13.90 4.72 -25.87
CA PRO A 338 14.63 3.78 -25.02
C PRO A 338 14.58 2.35 -25.56
N ALA A 339 15.65 1.58 -25.34
CA ALA A 339 15.75 0.20 -25.83
C ALA A 339 14.60 -0.68 -25.31
N SER A 340 14.14 -0.43 -24.07
CA SER A 340 12.99 -1.14 -23.50
C SER A 340 11.66 -0.87 -24.22
N LEU A 341 11.53 0.25 -24.94
CA LEU A 341 10.34 0.59 -25.71
C LEU A 341 10.45 0.14 -27.18
N GLN A 342 11.67 0.12 -27.75
CA GLN A 342 11.88 -0.23 -29.15
C GLN A 342 11.37 -1.64 -29.51
N THR A 343 11.45 -2.59 -28.57
CA THR A 343 10.92 -3.96 -28.70
C THR A 343 9.40 -4.02 -28.81
N HIS A 344 8.70 -2.93 -28.46
CA HIS A 344 7.24 -2.81 -28.47
C HIS A 344 6.71 -1.92 -29.59
N ILE A 345 7.56 -1.60 -30.59
CA ILE A 345 7.17 -0.82 -31.77
C ILE A 345 6.79 -1.78 -32.89
N GLY A 346 5.53 -1.72 -33.32
CA GLY A 346 4.99 -2.55 -34.38
C GLY A 346 5.59 -2.24 -35.76
N PRO A 347 5.27 -3.05 -36.77
CA PRO A 347 5.67 -2.75 -38.15
C PRO A 347 5.00 -1.45 -38.64
N PRO A 348 5.60 -0.74 -39.61
CA PRO A 348 4.93 0.40 -40.25
C PRO A 348 3.63 -0.04 -40.91
N GLN A 349 2.61 0.83 -40.86
CA GLN A 349 1.38 0.57 -41.62
C GLN A 349 1.66 0.71 -43.13
N PRO A 350 0.96 -0.03 -44.01
CA PRO A 350 1.10 0.13 -45.46
C PRO A 350 0.98 1.60 -45.88
N LEU A 351 1.92 2.09 -46.70
CA LEU A 351 1.98 3.47 -47.20
C LEU A 351 2.21 4.55 -46.11
N SER A 352 2.65 4.19 -44.91
CA SER A 352 3.00 5.12 -43.84
C SER A 352 4.44 4.90 -43.36
N SER A 353 5.19 5.99 -43.17
CA SER A 353 6.53 5.96 -42.53
C SER A 353 6.45 6.02 -40.99
N ARG A 354 5.25 5.88 -40.42
CA ARG A 354 5.02 5.89 -38.97
C ARG A 354 4.77 4.48 -38.45
N ARG A 355 5.29 4.21 -37.26
CA ARG A 355 5.22 2.91 -36.59
C ARG A 355 4.42 3.02 -35.29
N PRO A 356 3.45 2.13 -35.04
CA PRO A 356 2.63 2.16 -33.83
C PRO A 356 3.42 1.69 -32.60
N ILE A 357 3.21 2.35 -31.46
CA ILE A 357 3.82 2.02 -30.17
C ILE A 357 2.82 1.28 -29.29
N SER A 358 3.18 0.10 -28.78
CA SER A 358 2.36 -0.64 -27.81
C SER A 358 2.74 -0.31 -26.36
N ILE A 359 2.18 0.77 -25.81
CA ILE A 359 2.41 1.17 -24.41
C ILE A 359 1.85 0.17 -23.40
N ASP A 360 0.79 -0.56 -23.76
CA ASP A 360 0.20 -1.61 -22.93
C ASP A 360 1.20 -2.77 -22.73
N HIS A 361 1.82 -3.26 -23.80
CA HIS A 361 2.84 -4.32 -23.71
C HIS A 361 4.10 -3.83 -22.99
N TRP A 362 4.53 -2.59 -23.24
CA TRP A 362 5.65 -2.00 -22.52
C TRP A 362 5.40 -1.90 -21.01
N SER A 363 4.19 -1.48 -20.60
CA SER A 363 3.77 -1.50 -19.20
C SER A 363 3.77 -2.91 -18.62
N PHE A 364 3.26 -3.91 -19.36
CA PHE A 364 3.26 -5.29 -18.89
C PHE A 364 4.67 -5.87 -18.70
N GLU A 365 5.62 -5.50 -19.55
CA GLU A 365 7.01 -5.93 -19.43
C GLU A 365 7.73 -5.21 -18.28
N GLN A 366 7.65 -3.88 -18.21
CA GLN A 366 8.42 -3.10 -17.24
C GLN A 366 7.78 -3.03 -15.84
N ARG A 367 6.43 -3.05 -15.76
CA ARG A 367 5.69 -2.84 -14.51
C ARG A 367 4.93 -4.06 -14.01
N HIS A 368 4.88 -5.14 -14.81
CA HIS A 368 4.14 -6.37 -14.53
C HIS A 368 2.64 -6.15 -14.27
N CYS A 369 2.07 -5.03 -14.73
CA CYS A 369 0.68 -4.69 -14.51
C CYS A 369 0.11 -3.97 -15.75
N PRO A 370 -1.23 -3.98 -15.93
CA PRO A 370 -1.88 -3.17 -16.95
C PRO A 370 -1.62 -1.68 -16.70
N ILE A 371 -1.59 -0.92 -17.78
CA ILE A 371 -1.50 0.54 -17.73
C ILE A 371 -2.79 1.13 -17.18
N TYR A 372 -2.71 2.29 -16.50
CA TYR A 372 -3.89 3.00 -16.05
C TYR A 372 -4.78 3.36 -17.26
N PRO A 373 -6.08 3.01 -17.26
CA PRO A 373 -6.88 2.94 -18.48
C PRO A 373 -7.25 4.31 -19.04
N ASN A 374 -7.36 5.33 -18.19
CA ASN A 374 -7.83 6.65 -18.60
C ASN A 374 -6.91 7.32 -19.63
N ALA A 375 -7.53 8.03 -20.58
CA ALA A 375 -6.83 8.87 -21.56
C ALA A 375 -5.80 9.81 -20.91
N ARG A 376 -6.13 10.43 -19.77
CA ARG A 376 -5.23 11.32 -19.02
C ARG A 376 -3.84 10.72 -18.81
N TYR A 377 -3.77 9.47 -18.34
CA TYR A 377 -2.50 8.81 -18.04
C TYR A 377 -1.79 8.38 -19.33
N ARG A 378 -2.53 7.79 -20.29
CA ARG A 378 -1.97 7.32 -21.56
C ARG A 378 -1.37 8.46 -22.40
N LEU A 379 -2.07 9.59 -22.48
CA LEU A 379 -1.59 10.80 -23.15
C LEU A 379 -0.39 11.42 -22.41
N ALA A 380 -0.38 11.38 -21.07
CA ALA A 380 0.75 11.83 -20.26
C ALA A 380 2.01 10.96 -20.48
N VAL A 381 1.85 9.65 -20.75
CA VAL A 381 2.96 8.78 -21.17
C VAL A 381 3.51 9.23 -22.52
N ALA A 382 2.64 9.49 -23.51
CA ALA A 382 3.08 10.03 -24.80
C ALA A 382 3.83 11.36 -24.64
N ARG A 383 3.30 12.29 -23.84
CA ARG A 383 3.96 13.57 -23.54
C ARG A 383 5.34 13.36 -22.94
N SER A 384 5.45 12.43 -21.99
CA SER A 384 6.74 12.11 -21.37
C SER A 384 7.77 11.59 -22.38
N LEU A 385 7.34 10.93 -23.46
CA LEU A 385 8.26 10.48 -24.51
C LEU A 385 8.73 11.65 -25.38
N GLU A 386 7.83 12.56 -25.75
CA GLU A 386 8.20 13.79 -26.48
C GLU A 386 9.15 14.67 -25.66
N ASP A 387 8.77 14.95 -24.40
CA ASP A 387 9.53 15.81 -23.48
C ASP A 387 10.94 15.26 -23.22
N ARG A 388 11.09 13.92 -23.12
CA ARG A 388 12.34 13.28 -22.72
C ARG A 388 13.27 12.94 -23.88
N TYR A 389 12.72 12.55 -25.03
CA TYR A 389 13.49 12.03 -26.16
C TYR A 389 13.45 12.94 -27.40
N GLY A 390 12.72 14.06 -27.35
CA GLY A 390 12.64 15.01 -28.47
C GLY A 390 12.10 14.37 -29.74
N VAL A 391 11.11 13.48 -29.58
CA VAL A 391 10.39 12.81 -30.67
C VAL A 391 9.07 13.53 -30.96
N HIS A 392 8.59 13.42 -32.20
CA HIS A 392 7.31 13.99 -32.62
C HIS A 392 6.29 12.88 -32.86
N LEU A 393 5.41 12.67 -31.89
CA LEU A 393 4.44 11.59 -31.93
C LEU A 393 3.16 12.04 -32.64
N ARG A 394 2.55 11.12 -33.39
CA ARG A 394 1.15 11.26 -33.79
C ARG A 394 0.31 10.54 -32.76
N VAL A 395 -0.58 11.29 -32.11
CA VAL A 395 -1.42 10.77 -31.04
C VAL A 395 -2.87 10.94 -31.42
N THR A 396 -3.58 9.82 -31.47
CA THR A 396 -5.00 9.79 -31.79
C THR A 396 -5.75 9.21 -30.60
N GLU A 397 -6.75 9.94 -30.11
CA GLU A 397 -7.63 9.50 -29.03
C GLU A 397 -8.99 9.11 -29.59
N GLN A 398 -9.51 7.98 -29.14
CA GLN A 398 -10.89 7.58 -29.38
C GLN A 398 -11.67 7.67 -28.07
N SER A 399 -12.80 8.38 -28.11
CA SER A 399 -13.71 8.54 -26.96
C SER A 399 -14.20 7.18 -26.42
N PRO A 400 -14.78 7.14 -25.21
CA PRO A 400 -15.57 5.99 -24.80
C PRO A 400 -16.64 5.69 -25.86
N PRO A 401 -16.95 4.42 -26.13
CA PRO A 401 -17.92 4.06 -27.15
C PRO A 401 -19.33 4.41 -26.67
N ALA A 402 -20.16 4.93 -27.57
CA ALA A 402 -21.57 5.10 -27.29
C ALA A 402 -22.20 3.74 -26.94
N ARG A 403 -22.87 3.64 -25.78
CA ARG A 403 -23.28 2.36 -25.16
C ARG A 403 -24.09 1.47 -26.10
N TRP A 404 -24.94 2.07 -26.94
CA TRP A 404 -25.89 1.36 -27.80
C TRP A 404 -25.38 1.13 -29.23
N THR A 405 -24.54 2.02 -29.75
CA THR A 405 -24.08 1.97 -31.14
C THR A 405 -22.63 1.52 -31.29
N GLY A 406 -21.84 1.56 -30.23
CA GLY A 406 -20.40 1.26 -30.24
C GLY A 406 -19.52 2.32 -30.90
N ILE A 407 -20.13 3.38 -31.48
CA ILE A 407 -19.41 4.41 -32.22
C ILE A 407 -18.52 5.21 -31.26
N ARG A 408 -17.27 5.44 -31.66
CA ARG A 408 -16.31 6.29 -30.97
C ARG A 408 -16.02 7.54 -31.80
N GLN A 409 -15.89 8.67 -31.13
CA GLN A 409 -15.35 9.87 -31.74
C GLN A 409 -13.83 9.78 -31.74
N VAL A 410 -13.21 10.07 -32.89
CA VAL A 410 -11.76 10.01 -33.07
C VAL A 410 -11.24 11.44 -33.18
N ILE A 411 -10.28 11.79 -32.33
CA ILE A 411 -9.67 13.12 -32.27
C ILE A 411 -8.16 12.95 -32.39
N GLU A 412 -7.57 13.59 -33.39
CA GLU A 412 -6.11 13.71 -33.49
C GLU A 412 -5.63 14.86 -32.58
N VAL A 413 -4.68 14.57 -31.70
CA VAL A 413 -4.14 15.51 -30.73
C VAL A 413 -2.89 16.15 -31.33
N THR A 414 -2.99 17.42 -31.75
CA THR A 414 -1.92 18.14 -32.47
C THR A 414 -0.90 18.79 -31.54
N ASP A 415 -1.35 19.43 -30.45
CA ASP A 415 -0.49 19.98 -29.40
C ASP A 415 -0.76 19.23 -28.09
N LEU A 416 0.03 18.18 -27.85
CA LEU A 416 -0.18 17.27 -26.73
C LEU A 416 -0.02 17.98 -25.39
N ALA A 417 1.01 18.83 -25.24
CA ALA A 417 1.30 19.54 -24.00
C ALA A 417 0.19 20.54 -23.65
N ALA A 418 -0.21 21.39 -24.59
CA ALA A 418 -1.25 22.39 -24.35
C ALA A 418 -2.63 21.73 -24.14
N THR A 419 -2.93 20.65 -24.88
CA THR A 419 -4.19 19.90 -24.72
C THR A 419 -4.28 19.29 -23.32
N LEU A 420 -3.21 18.63 -22.86
CA LEU A 420 -3.17 18.01 -21.54
C LEU A 420 -3.28 19.04 -20.41
N ASP A 421 -2.57 20.17 -20.53
CA ASP A 421 -2.54 21.22 -19.50
C ASP A 421 -3.88 21.99 -19.41
N ARG A 422 -4.69 22.01 -20.50
CA ARG A 422 -6.04 22.63 -20.51
C ARG A 422 -7.15 21.67 -20.09
N ARG A 423 -7.10 20.40 -20.51
CA ARG A 423 -8.22 19.45 -20.38
C ARG A 423 -8.28 18.78 -19.00
N PHE A 424 -7.14 18.52 -18.37
CA PHE A 424 -7.10 17.73 -17.14
C PHE A 424 -6.68 18.56 -15.93
N TRP A 425 -7.48 18.48 -14.87
CA TRP A 425 -7.15 19.07 -13.57
C TRP A 425 -5.91 18.40 -12.94
N PHE A 426 -5.88 17.06 -12.97
CA PHE A 426 -4.78 16.29 -12.39
C PHE A 426 -3.51 16.37 -13.23
N ASN A 427 -2.38 16.14 -12.59
CA ASN A 427 -1.08 16.24 -13.24
C ASN A 427 -0.93 15.25 -14.40
N THR A 428 -0.28 15.70 -15.47
CA THR A 428 0.01 14.96 -16.71
C THR A 428 1.50 14.98 -17.07
N ARG A 429 2.36 15.47 -16.17
CA ARG A 429 3.81 15.47 -16.35
C ARG A 429 4.44 14.32 -15.59
N ALA A 430 5.34 13.59 -16.23
CA ALA A 430 6.14 12.58 -15.57
C ALA A 430 7.12 13.21 -14.59
N ARG A 431 7.55 12.43 -13.59
CA ARG A 431 8.68 12.80 -12.74
C ARG A 431 9.91 12.94 -13.61
N VAL A 432 10.70 13.98 -13.33
CA VAL A 432 12.01 14.10 -13.94
C VAL A 432 12.82 12.94 -13.38
N ASP A 433 13.28 12.07 -14.27
CA ASP A 433 14.23 11.05 -13.91
C ASP A 433 15.44 11.77 -13.29
N ASN A 434 15.59 11.67 -11.97
CA ASN A 434 16.90 11.81 -11.33
C ASN A 434 17.82 10.63 -11.73
N ALA A 435 17.71 10.13 -12.96
CA ALA A 435 18.70 9.24 -13.52
C ALA A 435 19.88 10.11 -13.97
N GLN A 436 21.04 9.78 -13.41
CA GLN A 436 22.39 10.23 -13.79
C GLN A 436 22.99 11.43 -13.04
N GLY A 437 22.72 11.54 -11.74
CA GLY A 437 23.86 11.58 -10.83
C GLY A 437 24.19 10.13 -10.51
N THR A 438 25.24 9.54 -11.09
CA THR A 438 25.74 8.24 -10.64
C THR A 438 26.12 8.40 -9.17
N ILE A 439 25.21 8.02 -8.26
CA ILE A 439 25.51 7.93 -6.83
C ILE A 439 26.76 7.05 -6.75
N THR A 440 27.88 7.67 -6.40
CA THR A 440 29.16 6.98 -6.42
C THR A 440 29.08 5.82 -5.43
N PHE A 441 29.93 4.81 -5.61
CA PHE A 441 30.04 3.74 -4.62
C PHE A 441 30.25 4.32 -3.21
N GLY A 442 31.06 5.38 -3.10
CA GLY A 442 31.29 6.11 -1.86
C GLY A 442 30.02 6.68 -1.24
N ASP A 443 29.21 7.40 -2.01
CA ASP A 443 27.94 7.99 -1.53
C ASP A 443 26.97 6.91 -1.02
N ARG A 444 26.90 5.76 -1.71
CA ARG A 444 26.07 4.62 -1.27
C ARG A 444 26.59 4.02 0.03
N MET A 445 27.90 3.82 0.15
CA MET A 445 28.50 3.25 1.35
C MET A 445 28.33 4.16 2.56
N ILE A 446 28.53 5.47 2.40
CA ILE A 446 28.27 6.46 3.45
C ILE A 446 26.81 6.41 3.89
N ALA A 447 25.87 6.37 2.95
CA ALA A 447 24.45 6.29 3.28
C ALA A 447 24.12 4.98 4.00
N LEU A 448 24.48 3.82 3.42
CA LEU A 448 24.18 2.47 3.94
C LEU A 448 24.67 2.26 5.38
N THR A 449 25.90 2.71 5.67
CA THR A 449 26.53 2.57 6.98
C THR A 449 25.85 3.45 8.04
N ALA A 450 25.40 4.66 7.67
CA ALA A 450 24.53 5.46 8.52
C ALA A 450 23.19 4.76 8.79
N GLN A 451 22.59 4.12 7.77
CA GLN A 451 21.33 3.38 7.96
C GLN A 451 21.50 2.19 8.88
N TRP A 452 22.62 1.49 8.76
CA TRP A 452 22.98 0.39 9.64
C TRP A 452 23.09 0.86 11.09
N ALA A 453 23.74 2.00 11.34
CA ALA A 453 23.85 2.58 12.68
C ALA A 453 22.48 2.89 13.29
N VAL A 454 21.62 3.60 12.54
CA VAL A 454 20.26 3.96 12.96
C VAL A 454 19.40 2.71 13.18
N ALA A 455 19.46 1.74 12.27
CA ALA A 455 18.72 0.49 12.37
C ALA A 455 19.14 -0.33 13.60
N GLY A 456 20.43 -0.44 13.88
CA GLY A 456 20.94 -1.12 15.08
C GLY A 456 20.40 -0.52 16.36
N TYR A 457 20.45 0.82 16.49
CA TYR A 457 19.86 1.53 17.63
C TYR A 457 18.33 1.32 17.71
N ALA A 458 17.62 1.51 16.61
CA ALA A 458 16.16 1.34 16.53
C ALA A 458 15.72 -0.06 16.98
N ILE A 459 16.38 -1.11 16.46
CA ILE A 459 16.10 -2.50 16.82
C ILE A 459 16.40 -2.74 18.31
N ALA A 460 17.54 -2.27 18.82
CA ALA A 460 17.88 -2.41 20.23
C ALA A 460 16.84 -1.76 21.16
N VAL A 461 16.34 -0.57 20.79
CA VAL A 461 15.25 0.10 21.51
C VAL A 461 13.97 -0.73 21.48
N LEU A 462 13.59 -1.30 20.32
CA LEU A 462 12.39 -2.14 20.21
C LEU A 462 12.46 -3.40 21.08
N PHE A 463 13.62 -4.05 21.15
CA PHE A 463 13.83 -5.19 22.06
C PHE A 463 13.78 -4.75 23.53
N SER A 464 14.22 -3.53 23.83
CA SER A 464 14.21 -2.98 25.20
C SER A 464 12.81 -2.63 25.70
N VAL A 465 11.81 -2.43 24.81
CA VAL A 465 10.41 -2.14 25.21
C VAL A 465 9.78 -3.25 26.04
N ARG A 466 10.23 -4.50 25.87
CA ARG A 466 9.70 -5.66 26.61
C ARG A 466 10.38 -5.91 27.94
N GLN A 467 11.42 -5.16 28.27
CA GLN A 467 12.23 -5.37 29.46
C GLN A 467 11.65 -4.61 30.65
N ARG A 468 11.49 -5.27 31.81
CA ARG A 468 11.01 -4.62 33.03
C ARG A 468 12.10 -3.79 33.69
N SER A 469 11.69 -2.78 34.46
CA SER A 469 12.60 -1.97 35.26
C SER A 469 13.38 -2.85 36.25
N GLY A 470 14.71 -2.82 36.19
CA GLY A 470 15.60 -3.63 37.04
C GLY A 470 16.06 -4.95 36.42
N GLU A 471 15.52 -5.37 35.28
CA GLU A 471 15.98 -6.57 34.58
C GLU A 471 17.30 -6.33 33.84
N ARG A 472 18.16 -7.37 33.81
CA ARG A 472 19.40 -7.36 33.05
C ARG A 472 19.11 -7.28 31.55
N PRO A 473 19.81 -6.42 30.79
CA PRO A 473 19.65 -6.31 29.33
C PRO A 473 19.88 -7.67 28.67
N SER A 474 19.02 -8.05 27.73
CA SER A 474 19.20 -9.31 27.01
C SER A 474 20.43 -9.23 26.11
N ARG A 475 21.05 -10.38 25.81
CA ARG A 475 22.18 -10.45 24.87
C ARG A 475 21.81 -9.92 23.49
N SER A 476 20.55 -10.04 23.07
CA SER A 476 20.04 -9.46 21.83
C SER A 476 20.09 -7.94 21.84
N VAL A 477 19.72 -7.29 22.96
CA VAL A 477 19.83 -5.82 23.08
C VAL A 477 21.30 -5.39 22.99
N ALA A 478 22.20 -6.09 23.69
CA ALA A 478 23.64 -5.82 23.63
C ALA A 478 24.21 -6.00 22.21
N PHE A 479 23.80 -7.06 21.51
CA PHE A 479 24.20 -7.35 20.14
C PHE A 479 23.76 -6.25 19.16
N PHE A 480 22.47 -5.91 19.10
CA PHE A 480 21.98 -4.90 18.16
C PHE A 480 22.50 -3.49 18.48
N TRP A 481 22.70 -3.18 19.76
CA TRP A 481 23.36 -1.94 20.19
C TRP A 481 24.79 -1.85 19.67
N THR A 482 25.53 -2.96 19.74
CA THR A 482 26.91 -3.06 19.23
C THR A 482 26.95 -3.05 17.70
N ALA A 483 25.99 -3.68 17.03
CA ALA A 483 25.87 -3.63 15.58
C ALA A 483 25.65 -2.19 15.09
N GLY A 484 24.83 -1.40 15.81
CA GLY A 484 24.66 0.02 15.53
C GLY A 484 25.97 0.82 15.70
N LEU A 485 26.74 0.53 16.75
CA LEU A 485 28.07 1.12 16.97
C LEU A 485 29.04 0.81 15.82
N VAL A 486 29.10 -0.45 15.38
CA VAL A 486 29.94 -0.84 14.23
C VAL A 486 29.50 -0.10 12.98
N GLY A 487 28.19 0.02 12.73
CA GLY A 487 27.65 0.82 11.64
C GLY A 487 28.12 2.27 11.69
N LEU A 488 28.12 2.92 12.85
CA LEU A 488 28.60 4.29 13.02
C LEU A 488 30.11 4.41 12.79
N ALA A 489 30.90 3.48 13.31
CA ALA A 489 32.36 3.49 13.11
C ALA A 489 32.72 3.33 11.62
N VAL A 490 32.07 2.38 10.93
CA VAL A 490 32.25 2.18 9.49
C VAL A 490 31.75 3.40 8.70
N HIS A 491 30.64 4.02 9.12
CA HIS A 491 30.15 5.26 8.50
C HIS A 491 31.19 6.37 8.55
N MET A 492 31.82 6.58 9.71
CA MET A 492 32.88 7.58 9.85
C MET A 492 34.08 7.26 8.97
N VAL A 493 34.52 6.00 8.92
CA VAL A 493 35.61 5.57 8.02
C VAL A 493 35.24 5.80 6.55
N CYS A 494 34.03 5.45 6.12
CA CYS A 494 33.56 5.68 4.77
C CYS A 494 33.48 7.17 4.42
N ALA A 495 32.99 8.01 5.34
CA ALA A 495 32.95 9.46 5.14
C ALA A 495 34.36 10.04 4.99
N PHE A 496 35.29 9.64 5.87
CA PHE A 496 36.68 10.09 5.77
C PHE A 496 37.36 9.62 4.50
N HIS A 497 37.14 8.36 4.09
CA HIS A 497 37.77 7.81 2.91
C HIS A 497 37.21 8.37 1.60
N PHE A 498 35.90 8.36 1.43
CA PHE A 498 35.25 8.68 0.15
C PHE A 498 34.93 10.17 -0.03
N LEU A 499 34.61 10.89 1.05
CA LEU A 499 34.16 12.29 0.97
C LEU A 499 35.25 13.29 1.38
N HIS A 500 36.07 12.94 2.38
CA HIS A 500 37.07 13.86 2.94
C HIS A 500 38.51 13.53 2.55
N HIS A 501 38.75 12.43 1.82
CA HIS A 501 40.07 11.95 1.43
C HIS A 501 41.08 11.96 2.59
N TRP A 502 40.62 11.52 3.77
CA TRP A 502 41.38 11.50 5.03
C TRP A 502 41.86 12.86 5.54
N SER A 503 41.38 13.97 4.98
CA SER A 503 41.68 15.32 5.44
C SER A 503 40.71 15.78 6.53
N HIS A 504 41.24 15.94 7.75
CA HIS A 504 40.46 16.46 8.88
C HIS A 504 40.02 17.93 8.66
N SER A 505 40.86 18.75 8.03
CA SER A 505 40.49 20.13 7.69
C SER A 505 39.37 20.19 6.66
N ALA A 506 39.35 19.27 5.68
CA ALA A 506 38.25 19.15 4.72
C ALA A 506 36.95 18.72 5.41
N ALA A 507 37.01 17.78 6.35
CA ALA A 507 35.86 17.36 7.14
C ALA A 507 35.28 18.53 7.97
N LEU A 508 36.14 19.29 8.68
CA LEU A 508 35.72 20.47 9.44
C LEU A 508 35.06 21.54 8.56
N LYS A 509 35.66 21.84 7.40
CA LYS A 509 35.11 22.82 6.45
C LYS A 509 33.75 22.35 5.91
N HIS A 510 33.64 21.07 5.57
CA HIS A 510 32.39 20.50 5.09
C HIS A 510 31.30 20.54 6.17
N THR A 511 31.60 20.16 7.42
CA THR A 511 30.65 20.26 8.53
C THR A 511 30.19 21.70 8.76
N ALA A 512 31.13 22.66 8.78
CA ALA A 512 30.79 24.08 8.96
C ALA A 512 29.87 24.62 7.85
N LEU A 513 30.10 24.19 6.60
CA LEU A 513 29.26 24.54 5.46
C LEU A 513 27.85 23.94 5.60
N ARG A 514 27.74 22.66 5.94
CA ARG A 514 26.44 22.00 6.13
C ARG A 514 25.65 22.58 7.30
N THR A 515 26.33 22.95 8.38
CA THR A 515 25.68 23.65 9.49
C THR A 515 25.19 25.04 9.07
N PHE A 516 25.97 25.76 8.26
CA PHE A 516 25.56 27.05 7.72
C PHE A 516 24.34 26.92 6.78
N GLU A 517 24.33 25.94 5.89
CA GLU A 517 23.19 25.69 4.99
C GLU A 517 21.87 25.44 5.72
N VAL A 518 21.92 24.74 6.86
CA VAL A 518 20.72 24.35 7.61
C VAL A 518 20.31 25.36 8.67
N THR A 519 21.28 25.98 9.36
CA THR A 519 21.02 26.83 10.53
C THR A 519 21.36 28.30 10.31
N GLY A 520 22.05 28.63 9.21
CA GLY A 520 22.61 29.95 8.96
C GLY A 520 23.93 30.23 9.70
N TRP A 521 24.44 29.30 10.52
CA TRP A 521 25.65 29.50 11.33
C TRP A 521 26.80 28.60 10.85
N SER A 522 27.97 29.18 10.58
CA SER A 522 29.15 28.41 10.17
C SER A 522 29.89 27.87 11.39
N TRP A 523 29.58 26.64 11.79
CA TRP A 523 30.16 26.00 12.96
C TRP A 523 30.61 24.56 12.69
N ALA A 524 31.92 24.30 12.83
CA ALA A 524 32.51 22.98 12.55
C ALA A 524 32.41 22.00 13.73
N GLY A 525 31.97 22.45 14.90
CA GLY A 525 32.04 21.66 16.14
C GLY A 525 31.16 20.39 16.15
N GLY A 526 30.21 20.28 15.22
CA GLY A 526 29.42 19.06 15.03
C GLY A 526 30.27 17.82 14.76
N LEU A 527 31.46 17.98 14.15
CA LEU A 527 32.40 16.87 13.93
C LEU A 527 32.95 16.32 15.26
N TYR A 528 33.32 17.19 16.19
CA TYR A 528 33.81 16.79 17.52
C TYR A 528 32.69 16.18 18.37
N ILE A 529 31.45 16.65 18.22
CA ILE A 529 30.29 16.00 18.86
C ILE A 529 30.14 14.56 18.37
N ASN A 530 30.31 14.29 17.07
CA ASN A 530 30.26 12.93 16.54
C ASN A 530 31.39 12.05 17.12
N TYR A 531 32.58 12.60 17.34
CA TYR A 531 33.69 11.88 17.99
C TYR A 531 33.37 11.54 19.44
N ALA A 532 32.90 12.52 20.20
CA ALA A 532 32.49 12.32 21.58
C ALA A 532 31.34 11.29 21.67
N PHE A 533 30.39 11.35 20.75
CA PHE A 533 29.29 10.40 20.67
C PHE A 533 29.76 8.97 20.35
N LEU A 534 30.70 8.79 19.42
CA LEU A 534 31.28 7.48 19.13
C LEU A 534 31.93 6.88 20.38
N LEU A 535 32.77 7.66 21.08
CA LEU A 535 33.42 7.23 22.32
C LEU A 535 32.40 6.87 23.41
N PHE A 536 31.36 7.70 23.56
CA PHE A 536 30.26 7.45 24.49
C PHE A 536 29.51 6.15 24.15
N TRP A 537 29.25 5.89 22.86
CA TRP A 537 28.58 4.67 22.41
C TRP A 537 29.46 3.44 22.66
N ILE A 538 30.78 3.51 22.41
CA ILE A 538 31.72 2.43 22.76
C ILE A 538 31.63 2.09 24.25
N TRP A 539 31.71 3.10 25.11
CA TRP A 539 31.66 2.90 26.55
C TRP A 539 30.31 2.32 27.01
N GLU A 540 29.19 2.81 26.50
CA GLU A 540 27.87 2.23 26.79
C GLU A 540 27.74 0.79 26.27
N ALA A 541 28.27 0.47 25.08
CA ALA A 541 28.24 -0.89 24.54
C ALA A 541 29.01 -1.88 25.43
N VAL A 542 30.21 -1.49 25.90
CA VAL A 542 30.99 -2.29 26.85
C VAL A 542 30.22 -2.50 28.14
N ARG A 543 29.59 -1.45 28.68
CA ARG A 543 28.80 -1.57 29.91
C ARG A 543 27.60 -2.49 29.72
N LEU A 544 26.87 -2.33 28.62
CA LEU A 544 25.69 -3.12 28.28
C LEU A 544 26.02 -4.61 28.16
N TRP A 545 27.17 -4.95 27.55
CA TRP A 545 27.68 -6.33 27.53
C TRP A 545 28.01 -6.85 28.93
N ARG A 546 28.71 -6.06 29.76
CA ARG A 546 29.01 -6.44 31.14
C ARG A 546 27.74 -6.69 31.97
N GLU A 547 26.72 -5.84 31.83
CA GLU A 547 25.40 -6.05 32.46
C GLU A 547 24.72 -7.34 31.96
N SER A 548 24.73 -7.57 30.64
CA SER A 548 24.09 -8.75 30.02
C SER A 548 24.76 -10.08 30.40
N LEU A 549 26.07 -10.03 30.70
CA LEU A 549 26.86 -11.17 31.16
C LEU A 549 26.85 -11.31 32.70
N GLY A 550 26.23 -10.39 33.43
CA GLY A 550 26.20 -10.40 34.90
C GLY A 550 27.52 -9.98 35.56
N LEU A 551 28.42 -9.34 34.81
CA LEU A 551 29.75 -8.86 35.25
C LEU A 551 29.72 -7.42 35.80
N ALA A 552 28.55 -6.77 35.79
CA ALA A 552 28.32 -5.43 36.32
C ALA A 552 26.88 -5.29 36.83
N PRO A 553 26.62 -4.39 37.80
CA PRO A 553 25.27 -4.09 38.27
C PRO A 553 24.44 -3.43 37.17
N VAL A 554 23.13 -3.68 37.19
CA VAL A 554 22.17 -3.10 36.23
C VAL A 554 22.12 -1.59 36.41
N ALA A 555 22.25 -0.84 35.31
CA ALA A 555 22.22 0.61 35.36
C ALA A 555 20.89 1.16 35.86
N SER A 556 20.95 2.28 36.58
CA SER A 556 19.76 2.96 37.10
C SER A 556 18.86 3.44 35.95
N LEU A 557 17.56 3.55 36.24
CA LEU A 557 16.58 4.06 35.27
C LEU A 557 16.90 5.49 34.82
N ARG A 558 17.42 6.32 35.72
CA ARG A 558 17.86 7.71 35.40
C ARG A 558 18.98 7.69 34.37
N TRP A 559 19.96 6.82 34.56
CA TRP A 559 21.05 6.67 33.60
C TRP A 559 20.55 6.19 32.24
N ARG A 560 19.71 5.15 32.19
CA ARG A 560 19.14 4.66 30.92
C ARG A 560 18.36 5.75 30.18
N ARG A 561 17.59 6.57 30.89
CA ARG A 561 16.90 7.72 30.30
C ARG A 561 17.89 8.73 29.71
N LEU A 562 18.95 9.08 30.44
CA LEU A 562 19.99 9.99 29.96
C LEU A 562 20.63 9.47 28.66
N VAL A 563 21.03 8.19 28.63
CA VAL A 563 21.60 7.57 27.42
C VAL A 563 20.63 7.69 26.25
N HIS A 564 19.37 7.29 26.43
CA HIS A 564 18.38 7.38 25.36
C HIS A 564 18.08 8.83 24.95
N SER A 565 18.13 9.80 25.86
CA SER A 565 18.00 11.22 25.53
C SER A 565 19.15 11.71 24.65
N VAL A 566 20.40 11.35 24.98
CA VAL A 566 21.58 11.67 24.17
C VAL A 566 21.47 11.03 22.78
N PHE A 567 21.12 9.74 22.72
CA PHE A 567 20.96 9.03 21.46
C PHE A 567 19.81 9.57 20.63
N LEU A 568 18.66 9.84 21.23
CA LEU A 568 17.52 10.43 20.53
C LEU A 568 17.89 11.79 19.96
N PHE A 569 18.61 12.63 20.72
CA PHE A 569 19.11 13.90 20.23
C PHE A 569 20.03 13.72 19.02
N MET A 570 21.00 12.79 19.09
CA MET A 570 21.93 12.53 17.99
C MET A 570 21.21 11.97 16.76
N MET A 571 20.32 10.99 16.94
CA MET A 571 19.55 10.39 15.86
C MET A 571 18.60 11.41 15.23
N PHE A 572 17.94 12.25 16.02
CA PHE A 572 17.07 13.32 15.52
C PHE A 572 17.87 14.32 14.68
N ASN A 573 19.02 14.77 15.15
CA ASN A 573 19.88 15.67 14.36
C ASN A 573 20.34 14.98 13.06
N ALA A 574 20.79 13.73 13.12
CA ALA A 574 21.27 12.99 11.96
C ALA A 574 20.17 12.68 10.93
N THR A 575 18.92 12.48 11.36
CA THR A 575 17.82 12.03 10.49
C THR A 575 16.86 13.16 10.09
N VAL A 576 16.56 14.09 10.98
CA VAL A 576 15.56 15.13 10.77
C VAL A 576 16.18 16.47 10.38
N VAL A 577 17.26 16.87 11.05
CA VAL A 577 17.87 18.19 10.87
C VAL A 577 18.84 18.19 9.69
N PHE A 578 19.81 17.27 9.70
CA PHE A 578 20.84 17.15 8.68
C PHE A 578 20.59 16.00 7.70
N GLY A 579 19.65 15.13 8.04
CA GLY A 579 19.26 13.99 7.23
C GLY A 579 18.40 14.42 6.04
N PRO A 580 18.46 13.69 4.92
CA PRO A 580 17.49 13.87 3.85
C PRO A 580 16.06 13.69 4.40
N TRP A 581 15.10 14.48 3.95
CA TRP A 581 13.76 14.53 4.54
C TRP A 581 13.01 13.18 4.70
N HIS A 582 13.35 12.17 3.90
CA HIS A 582 12.76 10.83 4.01
C HIS A 582 13.14 10.11 5.32
N TRP A 583 14.28 10.48 5.91
CA TRP A 583 14.67 10.02 7.25
C TRP A 583 13.76 10.56 8.34
N THR A 584 13.22 11.77 8.17
CA THR A 584 12.17 12.32 9.05
C THR A 584 10.92 11.44 9.04
N VAL A 585 10.51 10.96 7.86
CA VAL A 585 9.36 10.04 7.74
C VAL A 585 9.65 8.70 8.42
N ALA A 586 10.84 8.13 8.22
CA ALA A 586 11.26 6.90 8.88
C ALA A 586 11.31 7.06 10.42
N ALA A 587 11.81 8.19 10.91
CA ALA A 587 11.86 8.52 12.33
C ALA A 587 10.46 8.66 12.94
N VAL A 588 9.52 9.32 12.25
CA VAL A 588 8.12 9.42 12.67
C VAL A 588 7.45 8.04 12.69
N ALA A 589 7.62 7.24 11.63
CA ALA A 589 7.09 5.88 11.57
C ALA A 589 7.63 5.00 12.71
N PHE A 590 8.93 5.06 12.98
CA PHE A 590 9.55 4.37 14.11
C PHE A 590 8.98 4.84 15.46
N GLY A 591 8.85 6.15 15.65
CA GLY A 591 8.26 6.74 16.86
C GLY A 591 6.83 6.23 17.12
N LEU A 592 6.02 6.14 16.07
CA LEU A 592 4.66 5.57 16.15
C LEU A 592 4.69 4.08 16.51
N VAL A 593 5.55 3.28 15.88
CA VAL A 593 5.71 1.85 16.20
C VAL A 593 6.15 1.67 17.65
N TRP A 594 7.15 2.43 18.10
CA TRP A 594 7.64 2.40 19.48
C TRP A 594 6.55 2.76 20.48
N LEU A 595 5.79 3.85 20.24
CA LEU A 595 4.67 4.25 21.09
C LEU A 595 3.58 3.17 21.18
N CYS A 596 3.24 2.51 20.07
CA CYS A 596 2.23 1.44 20.08
C CYS A 596 2.73 0.20 20.84
N LEU A 597 4.03 -0.12 20.76
CA LEU A 597 4.64 -1.22 21.52
C LEU A 597 4.73 -0.91 23.02
N VAL A 598 5.12 0.31 23.40
CA VAL A 598 5.17 0.73 24.81
C VAL A 598 3.79 0.67 25.43
N LYS A 599 2.75 1.20 24.76
CA LYS A 599 1.36 1.11 25.24
C LYS A 599 0.90 -0.35 25.45
N SER A 600 1.31 -1.25 24.55
CA SER A 600 1.00 -2.68 24.65
C SER A 600 1.74 -3.35 25.82
N ALA A 601 3.00 -3.01 26.07
CA ALA A 601 3.79 -3.57 27.16
C ALA A 601 3.30 -3.09 28.54
N THR A 602 2.98 -1.81 28.69
CA THR A 602 2.43 -1.25 29.94
C THR A 602 1.03 -1.79 30.26
N ALA A 603 0.25 -2.17 29.23
CA ALA A 603 -1.04 -2.83 29.46
C ALA A 603 -0.86 -4.24 30.04
N HIS A 604 0.22 -4.94 29.70
CA HIS A 604 0.48 -6.30 30.14
C HIS A 604 1.03 -6.40 31.57
N SER A 605 1.74 -5.36 32.06
CA SER A 605 2.24 -5.32 33.45
C SER A 605 1.13 -5.05 34.47
N VAL A 606 0.21 -4.13 34.16
CA VAL A 606 -0.92 -3.79 35.03
C VAL A 606 -1.86 -5.00 35.27
N VAL A 607 -1.97 -5.90 34.30
CA VAL A 607 -2.80 -7.12 34.41
C VAL A 607 -2.16 -8.16 35.33
N LEU A 608 -0.82 -8.26 35.33
CA LEU A 608 -0.13 -9.23 36.18
C LEU A 608 -0.07 -8.78 37.64
N ASP A 609 0.10 -7.48 37.90
CA ASP A 609 0.10 -6.94 39.27
C ASP A 609 -1.28 -7.03 39.94
N GLY A 610 -2.37 -6.91 39.16
CA GLY A 610 -3.75 -7.06 39.64
C GLY A 610 -4.16 -8.50 39.99
N LEU A 611 -3.43 -9.51 39.51
CA LEU A 611 -3.66 -10.92 39.86
C LEU A 611 -2.90 -11.35 41.14
N SER A 612 -1.96 -10.53 41.62
CA SER A 612 -1.11 -10.83 42.78
C SER A 612 -1.54 -10.17 44.09
N THR A 613 -2.61 -9.37 44.12
CA THR A 613 -3.17 -8.85 45.37
C THR A 613 -4.21 -9.82 45.93
N PRO A 614 -3.93 -10.56 47.02
CA PRO A 614 -4.96 -11.34 47.70
C PRO A 614 -6.01 -10.37 48.25
N GLN A 615 -7.28 -10.59 47.91
CA GLN A 615 -8.37 -9.88 48.58
C GLN A 615 -8.33 -10.23 50.08
N PRO A 616 -8.41 -9.23 50.99
CA PRO A 616 -8.60 -9.53 52.39
C PRO A 616 -9.94 -10.26 52.57
N PRO A 617 -10.03 -11.24 53.50
CA PRO A 617 -11.27 -11.95 53.74
C PRO A 617 -12.36 -10.94 54.12
N ALA A 618 -13.52 -11.07 53.47
CA ALA A 618 -14.69 -10.27 53.77
C ALA A 618 -15.05 -10.50 55.25
N GLY A 619 -14.79 -9.49 56.09
CA GLY A 619 -15.23 -9.49 57.47
C GLY A 619 -16.74 -9.32 57.51
N ASP A 620 -17.41 -10.25 58.20
CA ASP A 620 -18.79 -10.13 58.63
C ASP A 620 -19.01 -8.76 59.29
N GLN A 621 -19.90 -7.96 58.71
CA GLN A 621 -20.56 -6.86 59.41
C GLN A 621 -22.04 -7.20 59.52
N LEU A 622 -22.39 -7.82 60.64
CA LEU A 622 -23.72 -7.71 61.24
C LEU A 622 -23.75 -6.40 62.05
N GLY A 623 -24.63 -5.49 61.66
CA GLY A 623 -25.00 -4.26 62.35
C GLY A 623 -26.39 -3.85 61.89
#